data_AF-A0AAE9DH53-F1
#
_entry.id   AF-A0AAE9DH53-F1
#
_cell.length_a   1.000
_cell.length_b   1.000
_cell.length_c   1.000
_cell.angle_alpha   90.00
_cell.angle_beta   90.00
_cell.angle_gamma   90.00
#
_symmetry.space_group_name_H-M   'P 1'
#
loop_
_entity.id
_entity.type
_entity.pdbx_description
1 polymer ?
#
loop_
_entity_poly.entity_id
_entity_poly.type
_entity_poly.pdbx_seq_one_letter_code
_entity_poly.pdbx_strand_id
1 'polypeptide(L)'
;MLAYKVKSSNNSNYSVNTIYGLIQIGFTADLIITRKPGKPQADRLIIQFASVEQTCRDPKASFATGQPVGELCGETIIKLSAAE
;
A
#
# COMPACT_ATOMS: atom_id res chain seq x y z
N MET A 1 -13.21 -9.90 -1.76
CA MET A 1 -12.63 -8.60 -2.18
C MET A 1 -11.20 -8.53 -1.66
N LEU A 2 -10.43 -7.47 -1.95
CA LEU A 2 -9.09 -7.30 -1.39
C LEU A 2 -9.05 -6.12 -0.43
N ALA A 3 -8.42 -6.29 0.73
CA ALA A 3 -7.90 -5.18 1.52
C ALA A 3 -6.43 -4.95 1.16
N TYR A 4 -5.97 -3.70 1.23
CA TYR A 4 -4.55 -3.38 1.05
C TYR A 4 -4.04 -2.41 2.11
N LYS A 5 -2.72 -2.45 2.32
CA LYS A 5 -1.93 -1.55 3.17
C LYS A 5 -0.68 -1.08 2.44
N VAL A 6 -0.43 0.22 2.44
CA VAL A 6 0.78 0.83 1.87
C VAL A 6 1.76 1.16 2.98
N LYS A 7 3.02 0.76 2.80
CA LYS A 7 4.15 1.10 3.67
C LYS A 7 5.20 1.81 2.83
N SER A 8 5.82 2.87 3.36
CA SER A 8 6.90 3.60 2.69
C SER A 8 8.19 3.50 3.48
N SER A 9 9.34 3.43 2.80
CA SER A 9 10.65 3.62 3.44
C SER A 9 10.91 5.07 3.84
N ASN A 10 10.20 6.03 3.24
CA ASN A 10 10.47 7.46 3.40
C ASN A 10 9.19 8.28 3.30
N ASN A 11 8.68 8.72 4.46
CA ASN A 11 7.49 9.57 4.57
C ASN A 11 7.81 11.07 4.60
N SER A 12 9.09 11.43 4.68
CA SER A 12 9.52 12.84 4.66
C SER A 12 9.49 13.39 3.23
N ASN A 13 9.98 12.58 2.30
CA ASN A 13 10.16 12.93 0.89
C ASN A 13 9.01 12.48 0.00
N TYR A 14 8.24 11.48 0.42
CA TYR A 14 7.09 11.00 -0.32
C TYR A 14 5.84 11.05 0.56
N SER A 15 4.71 11.36 -0.06
CA SER A 15 3.39 11.15 0.52
C SER A 15 2.53 10.33 -0.43
N VAL A 16 1.66 9.51 0.14
CA VAL A 16 0.65 8.75 -0.61
C VAL A 16 -0.74 9.20 -0.17
N ASN A 17 -1.67 9.28 -1.12
CA ASN A 17 -3.04 9.71 -0.86
C ASN A 17 -3.84 8.73 0.01
N THR A 18 -3.46 7.45 0.02
CA THR A 18 -4.17 6.41 0.76
C THR A 18 -3.20 5.37 1.32
N ILE A 19 -3.38 5.02 2.59
CA ILE A 19 -2.55 4.03 3.30
C ILE A 19 -3.26 2.68 3.41
N TYR A 20 -4.59 2.69 3.49
CA TYR A 20 -5.41 1.48 3.55
C TYR A 20 -6.62 1.64 2.64
N GLY A 21 -7.07 0.55 2.04
CA GLY A 21 -8.31 0.57 1.28
C GLY A 21 -8.85 -0.83 1.00
N LEU A 22 -10.04 -0.84 0.41
CA LEU A 22 -10.73 -2.02 -0.07
C LEU A 22 -10.90 -1.91 -1.58
N ILE A 23 -10.69 -3.02 -2.29
CA ILE A 23 -10.85 -3.11 -3.75
C ILE A 23 -11.87 -4.22 -4.03
N GLN A 24 -12.99 -3.84 -4.64
CA GLN A 24 -14.03 -4.78 -5.06
C GLN A 24 -13.54 -5.65 -6.24
N ILE A 25 -14.15 -6.82 -6.40
CA ILE A 25 -13.81 -7.74 -7.48
C ILE A 25 -14.12 -7.07 -8.82
N GLY A 26 -13.14 -7.03 -9.72
CA GLY A 26 -13.27 -6.39 -11.03
C GLY A 26 -13.05 -4.88 -11.04
N PHE A 27 -12.74 -4.27 -9.89
CA PHE A 27 -12.44 -2.84 -9.78
C PHE A 27 -10.95 -2.59 -9.56
N THR A 28 -10.52 -1.36 -9.82
CA THR A 28 -9.17 -0.85 -9.55
C THR A 28 -9.21 0.25 -8.49
N ALA A 29 -8.07 0.53 -7.87
CA ALA A 29 -7.89 1.68 -7.00
C ALA A 29 -6.61 2.44 -7.39
N ASP A 30 -6.71 3.76 -7.43
CA ASP A 30 -5.59 4.62 -7.80
C ASP A 30 -4.76 4.99 -6.57
N LEU A 31 -3.44 4.78 -6.68
CA LEU A 31 -2.47 5.18 -5.67
C LEU A 31 -1.65 6.37 -6.20
N ILE A 32 -1.88 7.54 -5.62
CA ILE A 32 -1.16 8.76 -5.99
C ILE A 32 0.03 8.94 -5.06
N ILE A 33 1.22 8.96 -5.65
CA ILE A 33 2.50 9.13 -4.95
C ILE A 33 3.04 10.52 -5.28
N THR A 34 3.16 11.38 -4.27
CA THR A 34 3.72 12.73 -4.43
C THR A 34 5.14 12.77 -3.89
N ARG A 35 6.10 13.20 -4.73
CA ARG A 35 7.48 13.48 -4.33
C ARG A 35 7.61 14.94 -3.91
N LYS A 36 8.10 15.17 -2.69
CA LYS A 36 8.50 16.48 -2.16
C LYS A 36 9.99 16.73 -2.45
N PRO A 37 10.51 17.97 -2.38
CA PRO A 37 11.94 18.23 -2.51
C PRO A 37 12.76 17.47 -1.46
N GLY A 38 13.91 16.92 -1.86
CA GLY A 38 14.85 16.24 -0.96
C GLY A 38 15.95 15.56 -1.75
N LYS A 39 17.01 15.10 -1.06
CA LYS A 39 18.16 14.46 -1.71
C LYS A 39 17.75 13.22 -2.53
N PRO A 40 18.44 12.93 -3.65
CA PRO A 40 18.31 11.67 -4.36
C PRO A 40 18.61 10.50 -3.42
N GLN A 41 17.72 9.52 -3.38
CA GLN A 41 17.85 8.33 -2.56
C GLN A 41 17.03 7.19 -3.17
N ALA A 42 17.51 5.96 -3.02
CA ALA A 42 16.75 4.76 -3.35
C ALA A 42 15.68 4.52 -2.27
N ASP A 43 14.42 4.73 -2.63
CA ASP A 43 13.27 4.53 -1.76
C ASP A 43 12.35 3.43 -2.30
N ARG A 44 11.42 2.95 -1.47
CA ARG A 44 10.44 1.93 -1.86
C ARG A 44 9.10 2.12 -1.16
N LEU A 45 8.03 1.75 -1.87
CA LEU A 45 6.75 1.41 -1.26
C LEU A 45 6.58 -0.11 -1.24
N ILE A 46 5.92 -0.60 -0.19
CA ILE A 46 5.45 -1.97 -0.10
C ILE A 46 3.93 -1.90 -0.01
N ILE A 47 3.24 -2.56 -0.94
CA ILE A 47 1.80 -2.75 -0.90
C ILE A 47 1.54 -4.17 -0.43
N GLN A 48 1.04 -4.32 0.79
CA GLN A 48 0.53 -5.59 1.32
C GLN A 48 -0.94 -5.72 0.93
N PHE A 49 -1.39 -6.93 0.60
CA PHE A 49 -2.79 -7.20 0.29
C PHE A 49 -3.25 -8.52 0.92
N ALA A 50 -4.55 -8.61 1.21
CA ALA A 50 -5.19 -9.80 1.74
C ALA A 50 -6.64 -9.91 1.24
N SER A 51 -7.10 -11.12 0.96
CA SER A 51 -8.50 -11.42 0.70
C SER A 51 -9.34 -11.22 1.95
N VAL A 52 -10.45 -10.51 1.80
CA VAL A 52 -11.45 -10.30 2.85
C VAL A 52 -12.86 -10.53 2.32
N GLU A 53 -13.80 -10.78 3.23
CA GLU A 53 -15.21 -10.95 2.93
C GLU A 53 -15.79 -9.75 2.18
N GLN A 54 -16.82 -9.97 1.35
CA GLN A 54 -17.47 -8.90 0.58
C GLN A 54 -18.22 -7.88 1.45
N THR A 55 -18.49 -8.22 2.70
CA THR A 55 -19.13 -7.37 3.72
C THR A 55 -18.11 -6.55 4.53
N CYS A 56 -16.80 -6.77 4.33
CA CYS A 56 -15.75 -6.08 5.06
C CYS A 56 -15.90 -4.55 4.98
N ARG A 57 -15.65 -3.88 6.11
CA ARG A 57 -15.68 -2.42 6.26
C ARG A 57 -14.38 -1.86 6.82
N ASP A 58 -13.63 -2.67 7.56
CA ASP A 58 -12.32 -2.28 8.10
C ASP A 58 -11.18 -2.96 7.31
N PRO A 59 -10.46 -2.22 6.45
CA PRO A 59 -9.31 -2.78 5.73
C PRO A 59 -8.11 -3.06 6.63
N LYS A 60 -8.08 -2.61 7.89
CA LYS A 60 -6.88 -2.70 8.74
C LYS A 60 -6.71 -4.06 9.42
N ALA A 61 -7.82 -4.75 9.70
CA ALA A 61 -7.83 -5.98 10.51
C ALA A 61 -6.82 -7.03 10.01
N SER A 62 -6.75 -7.25 8.70
CA SER A 62 -5.83 -8.22 8.07
C SER A 62 -4.35 -7.88 8.16
N PHE A 63 -3.97 -6.70 8.67
CA PHE A 63 -2.58 -6.22 8.74
C PHE A 63 -2.13 -5.86 10.16
N ALA A 64 -2.93 -6.21 11.18
CA ALA A 64 -2.68 -5.83 12.57
C ALA A 64 -1.36 -6.38 13.13
N THR A 65 -0.90 -7.54 12.63
CA THR A 65 0.34 -8.20 13.04
C THR A 65 1.56 -7.74 12.24
N GLY A 66 1.39 -6.79 11.31
CA GLY A 66 2.45 -6.28 10.44
C GLY A 66 2.70 -7.10 9.17
N GLN A 67 2.12 -8.30 9.09
CA GLN A 67 2.05 -9.16 7.90
C GLN A 67 0.60 -9.32 7.46
N PRO A 68 0.33 -9.43 6.15
CA PRO A 68 -1.01 -9.70 5.67
C PRO A 68 -1.42 -11.14 6.03
N VAL A 69 -2.67 -11.33 6.45
CA VAL A 69 -3.21 -12.64 6.84
C VAL A 69 -4.47 -12.94 6.03
N GLY A 70 -4.57 -14.14 5.46
CA GLY A 70 -5.72 -14.60 4.68
C GLY A 70 -5.36 -15.73 3.71
N GLU A 71 -6.37 -16.31 3.05
CA GLU A 71 -6.18 -17.38 2.05
C GLU A 71 -5.39 -16.88 0.83
N LEU A 72 -5.72 -15.68 0.34
CA LEU A 72 -4.97 -14.99 -0.69
C LEU A 72 -4.35 -13.73 -0.10
N CYS A 73 -3.06 -13.77 0.21
CA CYS A 73 -2.33 -12.63 0.74
C CYS A 73 -0.91 -12.55 0.17
N GLY A 74 -0.33 -11.36 0.21
CA GLY A 74 1.04 -11.15 -0.24
C GLY A 74 1.46 -9.69 -0.17
N GLU A 75 2.63 -9.41 -0.74
CA GLU A 75 3.13 -8.06 -0.88
C GLU A 75 3.81 -7.84 -2.23
N THR A 76 3.77 -6.60 -2.71
CA THR A 76 4.52 -6.16 -3.88
C THR A 76 5.33 -4.91 -3.55
N ILE A 77 6.49 -4.77 -4.21
CA ILE A 77 7.45 -3.69 -3.96
C ILE A 77 7.46 -2.76 -5.17
N ILE A 78 7.20 -1.47 -4.91
CA ILE A 78 7.37 -0.39 -5.90
C ILE A 78 8.66 0.34 -5.55
N LYS A 79 9.62 0.32 -6.49
CA LYS A 79 10.86 1.10 -6.36
C LYS A 79 10.56 2.57 -6.67
N LEU A 80 11.00 3.47 -5.79
CA LEU A 80 10.91 4.90 -5.98
C LEU A 80 12.31 5.44 -6.29
N SER A 81 12.52 5.83 -7.56
CA SER A 81 13.77 6.41 -8.02
C SER A 81 13.58 7.90 -8.23
N ALA A 82 14.22 8.71 -7.38
CA ALA A 82 14.36 10.14 -7.61
C ALA A 82 15.71 10.38 -8.31
N ALA A 83 15.66 10.85 -9.56
CA ALA A 83 16.83 11.38 -10.26
C ALA A 83 16.93 12.90 -10.02
N GLU A 84 18.13 13.45 -10.15
CA GLU A 84 18.41 14.90 -10.08
C GLU A 84 17.78 15.67 -11.24
#